data_AF-A0A673FIP0-F1
#
_entry.id   AF-A0A673FIP0-F1
#
_cell.length_a   1.000
_cell.length_b   1.000
_cell.length_c   1.000
_cell.angle_alpha   90.00
_cell.angle_beta   90.00
_cell.angle_gamma   90.00
#
_symmetry.space_group_name_H-M   'P 1'
#
loop_
_entity.id
_entity.type
_entity.pdbx_description
1 polymer ?
#
loop_
_entity_poly.entity_id
_entity_poly.type
_entity_poly.pdbx_seq_one_letter_code
_entity_poly.pdbx_strand_id
1 'polypeptide(L)' 'VVVQYNINTEELYGILKEFVHLLYFRHLLVNPRDRRVVIVESILCPSHFRETLSRVFFKHFEVKSCLIN' A
#
# COMPACT_ATOMS: atom_id res chain seq x y z
N VAL A 1 13.61 11.10 -19.09
CA VAL A 1 14.10 9.73 -18.79
C VAL A 1 13.21 9.16 -17.72
N VAL A 2 12.31 8.23 -18.07
CA VAL A 2 11.56 7.47 -17.06
C VAL A 2 12.56 6.45 -16.52
N VAL A 3 13.02 6.65 -15.28
CA VAL A 3 13.88 5.67 -14.62
C VAL A 3 13.02 4.43 -14.35
N GLN A 4 13.19 3.39 -15.17
CA GLN A 4 12.61 2.07 -14.90
C GLN A 4 13.38 1.45 -13.72
N TYR A 5 12.89 1.66 -12.51
CA TYR A 5 13.28 0.85 -11.36
C TYR A 5 12.69 -0.55 -11.58
N ASN A 6 13.54 -1.53 -11.91
CA ASN A 6 13.14 -2.93 -12.01
C ASN A 6 13.04 -3.53 -10.60
N ILE A 7 12.14 -2.99 -9.77
CA ILE A 7 11.87 -3.53 -8.43
C ILE A 7 11.02 -4.78 -8.62
N ASN A 8 11.47 -5.90 -8.06
CA ASN A 8 10.70 -7.13 -8.06
C ASN A 8 9.41 -6.93 -7.27
N THR A 9 8.27 -7.31 -7.84
CA THR A 9 6.93 -7.24 -7.22
C THR A 9 6.90 -7.74 -5.78
N GLU A 10 7.57 -8.86 -5.49
CA GLU A 10 7.53 -9.47 -4.16
C GLU A 10 8.41 -8.73 -3.15
N GLU A 11 9.51 -8.12 -3.63
CA GLU A 11 10.31 -7.22 -2.81
C GLU A 11 9.53 -5.94 -2.48
N LEU A 12 8.88 -5.34 -3.49
CA LEU A 12 8.00 -4.18 -3.29
C LEU A 12 6.87 -4.49 -2.31
N TYR A 13 6.25 -5.67 -2.42
CA TYR A 13 5.21 -6.13 -1.50
C TYR A 13 5.73 -6.19 -0.05
N GLY A 14 6.92 -6.76 0.16
CA GLY A 14 7.57 -6.81 1.47
C GLY A 14 7.84 -5.43 2.05
N ILE A 15 8.42 -4.52 1.26
CA ILE A 15 8.72 -3.15 1.66
C ILE A 15 7.44 -2.39 2.06
N LEU A 16 6.41 -2.46 1.22
CA LEU A 16 5.14 -1.78 1.49
C LEU A 16 4.42 -2.36 2.70
N LYS A 17 4.49 -3.67 2.92
CA LYS A 17 3.94 -4.32 4.11
C LYS A 17 4.57 -3.77 5.39
N GLU A 18 5.90 -3.73 5.47
CA GLU A 18 6.63 -3.21 6.65
C GLU A 18 6.31 -1.72 6.88
N PHE A 19 6.27 -0.94 5.80
CA PHE A 19 5.90 0.47 5.89
C PHE A 19 4.48 0.69 6.44
N VAL A 20 3.49 -0.03 5.90
CA VAL A 20 2.10 0.07 6.36
C VAL A 20 1.94 -0.46 7.79
N HIS A 21 2.71 -1.47 8.19
CA HIS A 21 2.74 -1.96 9.57
C HIS A 21 3.18 -0.84 10.52
N LEU A 22 4.26 -0.12 10.21
CA LEU A 22 4.71 1.03 10.99
C LEU A 22 3.62 2.09 11.10
N LEU A 23 2.91 2.40 10.01
CA LEU A 23 1.81 3.37 10.04
C LEU A 23 0.71 2.95 11.03
N TYR A 24 0.18 1.74 10.92
CA TYR A 24 -0.93 1.31 11.79
C TYR A 24 -0.52 1.12 13.24
N PHE A 25 0.60 0.45 13.49
CA PHE A 25 0.96 0.01 14.83
C PHE A 25 1.82 1.02 15.60
N ARG A 26 2.54 1.92 14.93
CA ARG A 26 3.32 2.96 15.60
C ARG A 26 2.64 4.31 15.61
N HIS A 27 1.99 4.70 14.50
CA HIS A 27 1.52 6.07 14.34
C HIS A 27 0.01 6.23 14.53
N LEU A 28 -0.79 5.30 13.99
CA LEU A 28 -2.25 5.41 14.03
C LEU A 28 -2.87 4.73 15.24
N LEU A 29 -2.24 3.67 15.77
CA LEU A 29 -2.71 2.89 16.92
C LEU A 29 -4.16 2.39 16.75
N VAL A 30 -4.54 2.04 15.53
CA VAL A 30 -5.87 1.52 15.19
C VAL A 30 -5.75 0.20 14.44
N ASN A 31 -6.77 -0.65 14.57
CA ASN A 31 -6.87 -1.86 13.79
C ASN A 31 -7.20 -1.53 12.31
N PRO A 32 -6.36 -1.93 11.34
CA PRO A 32 -6.63 -1.72 9.92
C PRO A 32 -7.96 -2.32 9.45
N ARG A 33 -8.40 -3.45 10.03
CA ARG A 33 -9.66 -4.11 9.69
C ARG A 33 -10.89 -3.27 10.03
N ASP A 34 -10.77 -2.31 10.94
CA ASP A 34 -11.90 -1.48 11.38
C ASP A 34 -12.01 -0.14 10.65
N ARG A 35 -11.05 0.17 9.77
CA ARG A 35 -10.98 1.45 9.07
C ARG A 35 -11.11 1.26 7.56
N ARG A 36 -11.65 2.28 6.90
CA ARG A 36 -11.56 2.43 5.45
C ARG A 36 -10.28 3.20 5.13
N VAL A 37 -9.62 2.84 4.03
CA VAL A 37 -8.37 3.48 3.60
C VAL A 37 -8.64 4.38 2.40
N VAL A 38 -8.04 5.57 2.41
CA VAL A 38 -7.96 6.43 1.23
C VAL A 38 -6.50 6.60 0.90
N ILE A 39 -6.12 6.20 -0.31
CA ILE A 39 -4.78 6.33 -0.86
C ILE A 39 -4.81 7.55 -1.78
N VAL A 40 -4.02 8.56 -1.42
CA VAL A 40 -3.78 9.72 -2.29
C VAL A 40 -2.51 9.43 -3.06
N GLU A 41 -2.62 9.35 -4.39
CA GLU A 41 -1.49 9.07 -5.26
C GLU A 41 -1.36 10.11 -6.38
N SER A 42 -0.21 10.09 -7.05
CA SER A 42 -0.04 10.90 -8.26
C SER A 42 -0.78 10.25 -9.43
N ILE A 43 -1.36 11.07 -10.31
CA ILE A 43 -2.04 10.59 -11.54
C ILE A 43 -1.10 9.72 -12.41
N LEU A 44 0.21 10.01 -12.36
CA LEU A 44 1.25 9.27 -13.09
C LEU A 44 1.83 8.08 -12.30
N CYS A 45 1.19 7.67 -11.19
CA CYS A 45 1.65 6.54 -10.40
C CYS A 45 1.62 5.25 -11.26
N PRO A 46 2.70 4.46 -11.29
CA PRO A 46 2.71 3.21 -12.04
C PRO A 46 1.63 2.25 -11.53
N SER A 47 0.83 1.69 -12.43
CA SER A 47 -0.25 0.74 -12.08
C SER A 47 0.25 -0.44 -11.24
N HIS A 48 1.46 -0.91 -11.52
CA HIS A 48 2.09 -1.99 -10.78
C HIS A 48 2.30 -1.67 -9.28
N PHE A 49 2.68 -0.43 -8.97
CA PHE A 49 2.82 0.04 -7.59
C PHE A 49 1.46 0.05 -6.90
N ARG A 50 0.44 0.63 -7.56
CA ARG A 50 -0.94 0.70 -7.08
C ARG A 50 -1.52 -0.69 -6.77
N GLU A 51 -1.31 -1.65 -7.67
CA GLU A 51 -1.76 -3.03 -7.51
C GLU A 51 -1.06 -3.73 -6.35
N THR A 52 0.25 -3.54 -6.21
CA THR A 52 1.03 -4.14 -5.12
C THR A 52 0.61 -3.56 -3.77
N LEU A 53 0.44 -2.24 -3.68
CA LEU A 53 -0.06 -1.58 -2.47
C LEU A 53 -1.48 -2.04 -2.12
N SER A 54 -2.35 -2.19 -3.12
CA SER A 54 -3.70 -2.72 -2.93
C SER A 54 -3.67 -4.16 -2.41
N ARG A 55 -2.79 -5.01 -2.95
CA ARG A 55 -2.57 -6.37 -2.44
C ARG A 55 -2.15 -6.33 -0.96
N VAL A 56 -1.23 -5.45 -0.57
CA VAL A 56 -0.80 -5.32 0.83
C VAL A 56 -1.99 -5.00 1.73
N PHE A 57 -2.78 -3.97 1.41
CA PHE A 57 -3.93 -3.57 2.22
C PHE A 57 -5.00 -4.66 2.33
N PHE A 58 -5.37 -5.32 1.23
CA PHE A 58 -6.45 -6.31 1.25
C PHE A 58 -6.00 -7.70 1.71
N LYS A 59 -4.82 -8.17 1.28
CA LYS A 59 -4.37 -9.54 1.57
C LYS A 59 -3.61 -9.66 2.88
N HIS A 60 -2.87 -8.63 3.29
CA HIS A 60 -2.12 -8.68 4.54
C HIS A 60 -2.87 -8.04 5.70
N PHE A 61 -3.49 -6.89 5.46
CA PHE A 61 -4.15 -6.11 6.51
C PHE A 61 -5.67 -6.27 6.55
N GLU A 62 -6.26 -6.92 5.54
CA GLU A 62 -7.69 -7.24 5.45
C GLU A 62 -8.59 -6.01 5.68
N VAL A 63 -8.20 -4.86 5.11
CA VAL A 63 -9.00 -3.63 5.24
C VAL A 63 -10.37 -3.78 4.57
N LYS A 64 -11.38 -3.09 5.10
CA LYS A 64 -12.77 -3.16 4.60
C LYS A 64 -12.92 -2.59 3.18
N SER A 65 -12.22 -1.49 2.90
CA SER A 65 -12.21 -0.88 1.58
C SER A 65 -11.03 0.07 1.41
N CYS A 66 -10.63 0.27 0.15
CA CYS A 66 -9.64 1.26 -0.28
C CYS A 66 -10.27 2.14 -1.37
N LEU A 67 -10.15 3.45 -1.23
CA LEU A 67 -10.36 4.43 -2.31
C LEU A 67 -9.01 4.95 -2.78
N ILE A 68 -8.84 5.11 -4.09
CA ILE A 68 -7.61 5.63 -4.71
C ILE A 68 -7.98 6.93 -5.43
N ASN A 69 -7.32 8.03 -5.06
CA ASN A 69 -7.56 9.38 -5.57
C ASN A 69 -6.30 9.94 -6.25
#